data_AF-A0A413BCZ5-F1
#
_entry.id   AF-A0A413BCZ5-F1
#
_cell.length_a   1.000
_cell.length_b   1.000
_cell.length_c   1.000
_cell.angle_alpha   90.00
_cell.angle_beta   90.00
_cell.angle_gamma   90.00
#
_symmetry.space_group_name_H-M   'P 1'
#
loop_
_entity.id
_entity.type
_entity.pdbx_description
1 polymer ?
#
loop_
_entity_poly.entity_id
_entity_poly.type
_entity_poly.pdbx_seq_one_letter_code
_entity_poly.pdbx_strand_id
1 'polypeptide(L)'
;MKLKMKKLVSLGLVSAMALTMLAGCGNSNGATNDTSSSKNQESKAAGDVKIGVLVQDVSGEEALGFRAYYEDYVADQYGVTFTYTDELKDAASEKSAIEKFASQGYQAVISLSSNDRALQIETCEENQIYYAVAAGNIDDDQFEQYKSNEYFLGQVGPSMQTEYEAGVDMGKFFADKGIKTAGIYGAFIPNPMHVYRVAGVLSGLGLAYDGSTEEDEVVGKLFANQGVDASKISGDIKIVSYLQGYGDTTTDELNAAIQAAPDAFISVGMATTFFTQQLNAAGIEFSDIDSFTKSNGEAISEGKLVYLAGKYSSSVGPAFALVMNAVNGNVIRDAEGNAVSISQNYQVATDEATFDEFFKTDNGDNPIYNKETLDTIIGDSVTCDDITKLVESK
;
A
#
# COMPACT_ATOMS: atom_id res chain seq x y z
N MET A 1 -18.62 3.91 -47.99
CA MET A 1 -19.20 3.05 -49.06
C MET A 1 -18.57 1.68 -48.90
N LYS A 2 -19.23 0.71 -48.24
CA LYS A 2 -20.00 -0.40 -48.85
C LYS A 2 -19.13 -1.25 -49.80
N LEU A 3 -18.92 -2.57 -49.69
CA LEU A 3 -19.70 -3.66 -49.07
C LEU A 3 -18.87 -4.99 -49.11
N LYS A 4 -19.14 -5.87 -48.12
CA LYS A 4 -19.36 -7.34 -48.22
C LYS A 4 -18.19 -8.27 -48.60
N MET A 5 -18.11 -9.54 -48.17
CA MET A 5 -18.79 -10.44 -47.22
C MET A 5 -18.27 -11.84 -47.60
N LYS A 6 -17.80 -12.66 -46.66
CA LYS A 6 -17.81 -14.12 -46.85
C LYS A 6 -18.25 -14.79 -45.55
N LYS A 7 -19.40 -15.46 -45.67
CA LYS A 7 -19.99 -16.36 -44.69
C LYS A 7 -19.13 -17.60 -44.54
N LEU A 8 -19.10 -18.17 -43.34
CA LEU A 8 -19.15 -19.61 -43.15
C LEU A 8 -20.07 -19.91 -41.96
N VAL A 9 -20.94 -20.88 -42.19
CA VAL A 9 -22.06 -21.34 -41.35
C VAL A 9 -21.77 -22.80 -41.04
N SER A 10 -21.87 -23.19 -39.77
CA SER A 10 -22.35 -24.51 -39.30
C SER A 10 -22.33 -24.50 -37.75
N LEU A 11 -23.46 -24.34 -37.06
CA LEU A 11 -24.49 -25.33 -36.68
C LEU A 11 -24.03 -26.46 -35.73
N GLY A 12 -24.73 -26.58 -34.58
CA GLY A 12 -24.89 -27.81 -33.80
C GLY A 12 -24.86 -27.61 -32.28
N LEU A 13 -25.95 -27.11 -31.66
CA LEU A 13 -26.86 -27.83 -30.72
C LEU A 13 -26.21 -28.38 -29.42
N VAL A 14 -26.41 -27.72 -28.27
CA VAL A 14 -27.50 -27.90 -27.25
C VAL A 14 -27.46 -29.23 -26.51
N SER A 15 -27.20 -29.15 -25.20
CA SER A 15 -27.83 -30.05 -24.21
C SER A 15 -27.88 -29.35 -22.85
N ALA A 16 -29.08 -28.89 -22.51
CA ALA A 16 -29.48 -28.58 -21.15
C ALA A 16 -29.69 -29.89 -20.37
N MET A 17 -29.23 -29.96 -19.13
CA MET A 17 -29.85 -30.82 -18.12
C MET A 17 -29.92 -30.05 -16.80
N ALA A 18 -31.17 -29.91 -16.35
CA ALA A 18 -31.54 -29.37 -15.06
C ALA A 18 -31.57 -30.48 -14.00
N LEU A 19 -31.46 -30.03 -12.75
CA LEU A 19 -32.08 -30.58 -11.53
C LEU A 19 -31.76 -32.03 -11.14
N THR A 20 -31.02 -32.15 -10.03
CA THR A 20 -31.43 -33.07 -8.95
C THR A 20 -31.32 -32.34 -7.61
N MET A 21 -32.48 -31.96 -7.07
CA MET A 21 -32.65 -31.77 -5.63
C MET A 21 -32.74 -33.17 -5.02
N LEU A 22 -31.98 -33.41 -3.96
CA LEU A 22 -32.23 -34.53 -3.04
C LEU A 22 -32.32 -33.95 -1.62
N ALA A 23 -33.57 -33.74 -1.21
CA ALA A 23 -33.95 -33.64 0.18
C ALA A 23 -33.75 -35.00 0.84
N GLY A 24 -32.84 -35.07 1.81
CA GLY A 24 -32.69 -36.19 2.73
C GLY A 24 -33.48 -35.94 4.00
N CYS A 25 -34.77 -36.31 4.01
CA CYS A 25 -35.52 -36.53 5.24
C CYS A 25 -35.30 -37.99 5.69
N GLY A 26 -34.69 -38.18 6.85
CA GLY A 26 -34.50 -39.48 7.49
C GLY A 26 -34.66 -39.37 9.01
N ASN A 27 -35.87 -39.67 9.46
CA ASN A 27 -36.42 -39.59 10.81
C ASN A 27 -35.91 -40.70 11.77
N SER A 28 -35.64 -40.41 13.05
CA SER A 28 -36.38 -40.99 14.20
C SER A 28 -35.79 -40.71 15.60
N ASN A 29 -36.70 -40.19 16.45
CA ASN A 29 -36.89 -40.43 17.89
C ASN A 29 -35.85 -40.03 18.96
N GLY A 30 -36.30 -39.16 19.86
CA GLY A 30 -35.93 -39.22 21.28
C GLY A 30 -35.92 -37.86 21.99
N ALA A 31 -37.07 -37.43 22.50
CA ALA A 31 -37.21 -36.20 23.28
C ALA A 31 -36.59 -36.32 24.68
N THR A 32 -35.83 -35.31 25.09
CA THR A 32 -35.86 -34.73 26.45
C THR A 32 -35.32 -33.30 26.39
N ASN A 33 -36.16 -32.34 26.79
CA ASN A 33 -35.79 -30.95 27.05
C ASN A 33 -34.81 -30.89 28.23
N ASP A 34 -33.73 -30.13 28.09
CA ASP A 34 -33.23 -29.31 29.18
C ASP A 34 -32.65 -28.00 28.64
N THR A 35 -33.14 -26.93 29.23
CA THR A 35 -32.87 -25.52 28.96
C THR A 35 -31.46 -25.13 29.38
N SER A 36 -30.62 -24.73 28.44
CA SER A 36 -29.53 -23.77 28.68
C SER A 36 -29.32 -22.92 27.43
N SER A 37 -29.74 -21.67 27.54
CA SER A 37 -29.60 -20.62 26.53
C SER A 37 -28.13 -20.23 26.36
N SER A 38 -27.45 -20.92 25.45
CA SER A 38 -26.21 -20.46 24.83
C SER A 38 -26.60 -19.82 23.51
N LYS A 39 -26.50 -18.49 23.41
CA LYS A 39 -26.53 -17.81 22.11
C LYS A 39 -25.28 -18.24 21.36
N ASN A 40 -25.40 -19.27 20.53
CA ASN A 40 -24.49 -19.45 19.42
C ASN A 40 -24.72 -18.25 18.50
N GLN A 41 -23.74 -17.35 18.44
CA GLN A 41 -23.56 -16.51 17.26
C GLN A 41 -23.40 -17.47 16.08
N GLU A 42 -24.44 -17.58 15.25
CA GLU A 42 -24.26 -18.04 13.89
C GLU A 42 -23.30 -17.05 13.23
N SER A 43 -22.04 -17.45 13.06
CA SER A 43 -21.17 -16.81 12.09
C SER A 43 -21.92 -16.80 10.77
N LYS A 44 -22.14 -15.62 10.17
CA LYS A 44 -22.57 -15.51 8.77
C LYS A 44 -21.69 -16.47 7.96
N ALA A 45 -22.33 -17.32 7.15
CA ALA A 45 -21.67 -18.38 6.42
C ALA A 45 -20.43 -17.83 5.67
N ALA A 46 -19.28 -18.44 5.91
CA ALA A 46 -18.07 -18.23 5.13
C ALA A 46 -18.39 -18.44 3.63
N GLY A 47 -18.10 -17.41 2.80
CA GLY A 47 -18.29 -17.46 1.35
C GLY A 47 -19.02 -16.28 0.69
N ASP A 48 -19.68 -15.39 1.45
CA ASP A 48 -20.56 -14.36 0.85
C ASP A 48 -19.96 -12.94 0.76
N VAL A 49 -18.85 -12.66 1.45
CA VAL A 49 -18.24 -11.32 1.44
C VAL A 49 -17.34 -11.14 0.22
N LYS A 50 -17.62 -10.12 -0.58
CA LYS A 50 -16.88 -9.72 -1.77
C LYS A 50 -16.30 -8.33 -1.60
N ILE A 51 -15.00 -8.21 -1.82
CA ILE A 51 -14.22 -6.99 -1.64
C ILE A 51 -13.54 -6.65 -2.96
N GLY A 52 -13.81 -5.46 -3.48
CA GLY A 52 -13.10 -4.91 -4.62
C GLY A 52 -11.76 -4.34 -4.19
N VAL A 53 -10.71 -4.53 -4.99
CA VAL A 53 -9.40 -3.94 -4.72
C VAL A 53 -8.99 -3.08 -5.91
N LEU A 54 -8.86 -1.77 -5.69
CA LEU A 54 -8.38 -0.84 -6.71
C LEU A 54 -6.85 -0.84 -6.70
N VAL A 55 -6.22 -1.02 -7.87
CA VAL A 55 -4.76 -1.05 -7.99
C VAL A 55 -4.24 -0.09 -9.05
N GLN A 56 -3.20 0.66 -8.70
CA GLN A 56 -2.50 1.57 -9.61
C GLN A 56 -1.23 0.94 -10.22
N ASP A 57 -0.64 -0.05 -9.54
CA ASP A 57 0.45 -0.88 -10.03
C ASP A 57 0.08 -2.36 -9.86
N VAL A 58 0.36 -3.15 -10.89
CA VAL A 58 0.11 -4.59 -10.94
C VAL A 58 1.39 -5.42 -11.12
N SER A 59 2.54 -4.75 -11.18
CA SER A 59 3.82 -5.33 -11.57
C SER A 59 4.91 -5.18 -10.52
N GLY A 60 4.88 -4.12 -9.71
CA GLY A 60 5.82 -3.92 -8.61
C GLY A 60 5.72 -5.05 -7.58
N GLU A 61 6.89 -5.48 -7.07
CA GLU A 61 6.95 -6.56 -6.10
C GLU A 61 6.18 -6.24 -4.80
N GLU A 62 6.09 -4.96 -4.41
CA GLU A 62 5.24 -4.49 -3.32
C GLU A 62 3.75 -4.84 -3.58
N ALA A 63 3.24 -4.38 -4.72
CA ALA A 63 1.84 -4.59 -5.11
C ALA A 63 1.52 -6.08 -5.24
N LEU A 64 2.46 -6.87 -5.77
CA LEU A 64 2.34 -8.32 -5.84
C LEU A 64 2.35 -8.97 -4.45
N GLY A 65 3.15 -8.47 -3.51
CA GLY A 65 3.17 -8.90 -2.11
C GLY A 65 1.84 -8.66 -1.39
N PHE A 66 1.28 -7.45 -1.52
CA PHE A 66 -0.06 -7.14 -0.99
C PHE A 66 -1.14 -8.03 -1.58
N ARG A 67 -1.05 -8.27 -2.91
CA ARG A 67 -1.98 -9.14 -3.60
C ARG A 67 -1.89 -10.59 -3.12
N ALA A 68 -0.69 -11.14 -3.04
CA ALA A 68 -0.48 -12.51 -2.55
C ALA A 68 -1.00 -12.67 -1.11
N TYR A 69 -0.75 -11.68 -0.24
CA TYR A 69 -1.29 -11.73 1.13
C TYR A 69 -2.83 -11.78 1.16
N TYR A 70 -3.53 -11.00 0.35
CA TYR A 70 -5.00 -11.07 0.30
C TYR A 70 -5.53 -12.33 -0.41
N GLU A 71 -5.03 -12.66 -1.61
CA GLU A 71 -5.55 -13.77 -2.42
C GLU A 71 -5.14 -15.15 -1.87
N ASP A 72 -3.89 -15.31 -1.45
CA ASP A 72 -3.32 -16.61 -1.08
C ASP A 72 -3.46 -16.91 0.42
N TYR A 73 -3.56 -15.89 1.27
CA TYR A 73 -3.68 -16.06 2.72
C TYR A 73 -5.06 -15.63 3.26
N VAL A 74 -5.39 -14.33 3.22
CA VAL A 74 -6.59 -13.81 3.89
C VAL A 74 -7.89 -14.41 3.35
N ALA A 75 -7.99 -14.61 2.03
CA ALA A 75 -9.19 -15.15 1.39
C ALA A 75 -9.63 -16.50 1.99
N ASP A 76 -8.68 -17.43 2.18
CA ASP A 76 -8.95 -18.75 2.76
C ASP A 76 -9.28 -18.66 4.26
N GLN A 77 -8.53 -17.85 5.02
CA GLN A 77 -8.70 -17.73 6.47
C GLN A 77 -10.08 -17.16 6.89
N TYR A 78 -10.66 -16.29 6.07
CA TYR A 78 -11.92 -15.58 6.38
C TYR A 78 -13.07 -15.93 5.44
N GLY A 79 -12.85 -16.77 4.42
CA GLY A 79 -13.87 -17.14 3.44
C GLY A 79 -14.41 -15.93 2.68
N VAL A 80 -13.51 -15.04 2.25
CA VAL A 80 -13.83 -13.81 1.50
C VAL A 80 -13.33 -13.92 0.06
N THR A 81 -13.97 -13.19 -0.86
CA THR A 81 -13.50 -13.08 -2.25
C THR A 81 -12.95 -11.68 -2.50
N PHE A 82 -11.67 -11.60 -2.87
CA PHE A 82 -11.09 -10.37 -3.42
C PHE A 82 -11.25 -10.34 -4.94
N THR A 83 -11.50 -9.17 -5.50
CA THR A 83 -11.44 -8.96 -6.95
C THR A 83 -10.69 -7.69 -7.25
N TYR A 84 -9.54 -7.86 -7.88
CA TYR A 84 -8.66 -6.78 -8.28
C TYR A 84 -9.12 -6.16 -9.59
N THR A 85 -8.95 -4.85 -9.71
CA THR A 85 -8.96 -4.20 -11.02
C THR A 85 -7.71 -4.57 -11.80
N ASP A 86 -7.74 -4.34 -13.12
CA ASP A 86 -6.50 -4.12 -13.86
C ASP A 86 -5.85 -2.79 -13.40
N GLU A 87 -4.65 -2.48 -13.91
CA GLU A 87 -3.93 -1.23 -13.63
C GLU A 87 -4.79 0.02 -13.95
N LEU A 88 -5.05 0.84 -12.93
CA LEU A 88 -5.85 2.07 -13.05
C LEU A 88 -4.95 3.28 -13.24
N LYS A 89 -5.19 4.03 -14.34
CA LYS A 89 -4.35 5.17 -14.75
C LYS A 89 -4.99 6.53 -14.52
N ASP A 90 -6.26 6.55 -14.14
CA ASP A 90 -7.04 7.78 -14.00
C ASP A 90 -8.25 7.60 -13.08
N ALA A 91 -8.74 8.74 -12.59
CA ALA A 91 -9.89 8.86 -11.70
C ALA A 91 -11.20 8.31 -12.30
N ALA A 92 -11.38 8.44 -13.62
CA ALA A 92 -12.58 7.97 -14.30
C ALA A 92 -12.68 6.43 -14.29
N SER A 93 -11.53 5.76 -14.43
CA SER A 93 -11.41 4.31 -14.36
C SER A 93 -11.63 3.81 -12.94
N GLU A 94 -11.09 4.50 -11.92
CA GLU A 94 -11.36 4.23 -10.50
C GLU A 94 -12.87 4.30 -10.19
N LYS A 95 -13.51 5.40 -10.57
CA LYS A 95 -14.98 5.57 -10.43
C LYS A 95 -15.76 4.42 -11.09
N SER A 96 -15.44 4.12 -12.35
CA SER A 96 -16.12 3.07 -13.12
C SER A 96 -15.95 1.69 -12.47
N ALA A 97 -14.79 1.42 -11.87
CA ALA A 97 -14.54 0.17 -11.16
C ALA A 97 -15.39 0.06 -9.87
N ILE A 98 -15.47 1.13 -9.08
CA ILE A 98 -16.31 1.17 -7.87
C ILE A 98 -17.78 0.94 -8.22
N GLU A 99 -18.31 1.67 -9.21
CA GLU A 99 -19.70 1.50 -9.68
C GLU A 99 -19.97 0.06 -10.14
N LYS A 100 -19.00 -0.56 -10.82
CA LYS A 100 -19.09 -1.96 -11.24
C LYS A 100 -19.13 -2.91 -10.04
N PHE A 101 -18.25 -2.74 -9.05
CA PHE A 101 -18.28 -3.54 -7.82
C PHE A 101 -19.61 -3.41 -7.09
N ALA A 102 -20.09 -2.18 -6.89
CA ALA A 102 -21.39 -1.93 -6.27
C ALA A 102 -22.55 -2.60 -7.02
N SER A 103 -22.59 -2.48 -8.36
CA SER A 103 -23.63 -3.11 -9.19
C SER A 103 -23.64 -4.64 -9.12
N GLN A 104 -22.51 -5.25 -8.72
CA GLN A 104 -22.35 -6.69 -8.55
C GLN A 104 -22.55 -7.16 -7.11
N GLY A 105 -22.97 -6.25 -6.21
CA GLY A 105 -23.25 -6.54 -4.82
C GLY A 105 -22.00 -6.83 -4.00
N TYR A 106 -20.90 -6.12 -4.25
CA TYR A 106 -19.73 -6.11 -3.36
C TYR A 106 -20.04 -5.26 -2.13
N GLN A 107 -19.47 -5.63 -0.98
CA GLN A 107 -19.74 -4.94 0.28
C GLN A 107 -18.74 -3.82 0.58
N ALA A 108 -17.54 -3.92 0.02
CA ALA A 108 -16.47 -2.98 0.28
C ALA A 108 -15.48 -2.86 -0.88
N VAL A 109 -14.73 -1.76 -0.85
CA VAL A 109 -13.56 -1.48 -1.67
C VAL A 109 -12.38 -1.18 -0.74
N ILE A 110 -11.26 -1.86 -0.99
CA ILE A 110 -9.96 -1.49 -0.44
C ILE A 110 -9.16 -0.83 -1.56
N SER A 111 -8.63 0.37 -1.32
CA SER A 111 -7.90 1.12 -2.34
C SER A 111 -6.40 1.09 -2.10
N LEU A 112 -5.68 0.59 -3.10
CA LEU A 112 -4.23 0.71 -3.31
C LEU A 112 -3.94 1.65 -4.50
N SER A 113 -4.92 2.49 -4.89
CA SER A 113 -4.83 3.42 -6.02
C SER A 113 -5.09 4.84 -5.56
N SER A 114 -4.38 5.83 -6.09
CA SER A 114 -4.45 7.22 -5.59
C SER A 114 -4.59 8.27 -6.69
N ASN A 115 -5.31 8.00 -7.78
CA ASN A 115 -5.52 9.02 -8.82
C ASN A 115 -6.48 10.13 -8.34
N ASP A 116 -7.60 9.78 -7.70
CA ASP A 116 -8.49 10.75 -7.05
C ASP A 116 -9.22 10.13 -5.84
N ARG A 117 -8.69 10.35 -4.65
CA ARG A 117 -9.21 9.74 -3.41
C ARG A 117 -10.56 10.33 -2.98
N ALA A 118 -10.76 11.63 -3.20
CA ALA A 118 -12.04 12.30 -2.94
C ALA A 118 -13.14 11.69 -3.79
N LEU A 119 -12.92 11.55 -5.10
CA LEU A 119 -13.89 10.93 -6.01
C LEU A 119 -14.16 9.47 -5.65
N GLN A 120 -13.15 8.71 -5.21
CA GLN A 120 -13.34 7.33 -4.74
C GLN A 120 -14.28 7.27 -3.53
N ILE A 121 -14.09 8.15 -2.53
CA ILE A 121 -14.95 8.23 -1.34
C ILE A 121 -16.38 8.60 -1.73
N GLU A 122 -16.55 9.65 -2.52
CA GLU A 122 -17.86 10.12 -2.99
C GLU A 122 -18.60 9.03 -3.78
N THR A 123 -17.89 8.34 -4.68
CA THR A 123 -18.49 7.26 -5.47
C THR A 123 -18.89 6.08 -4.58
N CYS A 124 -18.10 5.76 -3.56
CA CYS A 124 -18.46 4.70 -2.61
C CYS A 124 -19.69 5.06 -1.77
N GLU A 125 -19.79 6.31 -1.31
CA GLU A 125 -20.97 6.83 -0.60
C GLU A 125 -22.23 6.77 -1.48
N GLU A 126 -22.15 7.29 -2.71
CA GLU A 126 -23.28 7.27 -3.67
C GLU A 126 -23.81 5.85 -3.93
N ASN A 127 -22.93 4.86 -3.88
CA ASN A 127 -23.24 3.46 -4.15
C ASN A 127 -23.43 2.61 -2.88
N GLN A 128 -23.34 3.22 -1.70
CA GLN A 128 -23.49 2.57 -0.39
C GLN A 128 -22.57 1.36 -0.18
N ILE A 129 -21.31 1.47 -0.60
CA ILE A 129 -20.27 0.45 -0.46
C ILE A 129 -19.17 0.97 0.47
N TYR A 130 -18.70 0.16 1.42
CA TYR A 130 -17.66 0.62 2.34
C TYR A 130 -16.33 0.84 1.65
N TYR A 131 -15.52 1.78 2.14
CA TYR A 131 -14.27 2.19 1.52
C TYR A 131 -13.16 2.33 2.57
N ALA A 132 -12.02 1.68 2.34
CA ALA A 132 -10.81 1.82 3.15
C ALA A 132 -9.59 2.07 2.27
N VAL A 133 -8.69 2.93 2.73
CA VAL A 133 -7.38 3.13 2.10
C VAL A 133 -6.36 2.23 2.77
N ALA A 134 -5.56 1.52 1.98
CA ALA A 134 -4.48 0.67 2.46
C ALA A 134 -3.11 1.17 1.94
N ALA A 135 -2.06 0.95 2.74
CA ALA A 135 -0.66 1.25 2.42
C ALA A 135 -0.36 2.72 2.06
N GLY A 136 -1.25 3.64 2.43
CA GLY A 136 -1.07 5.08 2.25
C GLY A 136 -2.25 5.88 2.81
N ASN A 137 -2.20 7.19 2.63
CA ASN A 137 -3.14 8.15 3.21
C ASN A 137 -3.73 9.08 2.14
N ILE A 138 -4.81 9.77 2.49
CA ILE A 138 -5.32 10.96 1.80
C ILE A 138 -4.71 12.22 2.44
N ASP A 139 -4.77 13.36 1.77
CA ASP A 139 -4.28 14.61 2.36
C ASP A 139 -5.15 15.07 3.55
N ASP A 140 -4.57 15.85 4.46
CA ASP A 140 -5.23 16.23 5.72
C ASP A 140 -6.52 17.04 5.48
N ASP A 141 -6.56 17.90 4.46
CA ASP A 141 -7.75 18.67 4.12
C ASP A 141 -8.88 17.75 3.62
N GLN A 142 -8.56 16.78 2.76
CA GLN A 142 -9.48 15.73 2.35
C GLN A 142 -9.92 14.87 3.52
N PHE A 143 -9.01 14.49 4.41
CA PHE A 143 -9.37 13.71 5.59
C PHE A 143 -10.35 14.49 6.47
N GLU A 144 -10.07 15.75 6.79
CA GLU A 144 -10.99 16.61 7.54
C GLU A 144 -12.36 16.74 6.85
N GLN A 145 -12.39 16.83 5.52
CA GLN A 145 -13.62 16.88 4.74
C GLN A 145 -14.43 15.58 4.82
N TYR A 146 -13.79 14.41 4.72
CA TYR A 146 -14.48 13.13 4.55
C TYR A 146 -14.53 12.25 5.80
N LYS A 147 -13.83 12.59 6.88
CA LYS A 147 -13.74 11.73 8.09
C LYS A 147 -15.10 11.42 8.72
N SER A 148 -16.12 12.25 8.51
CA SER A 148 -17.48 11.99 9.01
C SER A 148 -18.35 11.13 8.07
N ASN A 149 -17.85 10.73 6.91
CA ASN A 149 -18.57 9.94 5.92
C ASN A 149 -18.85 8.51 6.42
N GLU A 150 -20.10 8.06 6.31
CA GLU A 150 -20.55 6.76 6.83
C GLU A 150 -19.87 5.57 6.14
N TYR A 151 -19.55 5.70 4.86
CA TYR A 151 -18.96 4.63 4.05
C TYR A 151 -17.43 4.69 4.01
N PHE A 152 -16.83 5.82 4.36
CA PHE A 152 -15.38 5.90 4.57
C PHE A 152 -15.02 5.33 5.94
N LEU A 153 -14.36 4.16 5.94
CA LEU A 153 -13.91 3.48 7.15
C LEU A 153 -12.63 4.09 7.71
N GLY A 154 -11.79 4.63 6.83
CA GLY A 154 -10.53 5.26 7.21
C GLY A 154 -9.36 4.84 6.33
N GLN A 155 -8.17 5.12 6.84
CA GLN A 155 -6.91 4.85 6.18
C GLN A 155 -5.92 4.18 7.14
N VAL A 156 -5.16 3.23 6.60
CA VAL A 156 -4.06 2.57 7.31
C VAL A 156 -2.85 2.53 6.40
N GLY A 157 -1.78 3.16 6.83
CA GLY A 157 -0.55 3.30 6.07
C GLY A 157 0.36 4.36 6.68
N PRO A 158 1.55 4.60 6.13
CA PRO A 158 2.43 5.64 6.65
C PRO A 158 1.80 7.02 6.48
N SER A 159 1.74 7.78 7.57
CA SER A 159 1.38 9.20 7.52
C SER A 159 2.44 10.02 6.79
N MET A 160 2.10 11.23 6.35
CA MET A 160 3.08 12.15 5.75
C MET A 160 4.25 12.45 6.70
N GLN A 161 3.98 12.53 8.00
CA GLN A 161 5.02 12.65 9.03
C GLN A 161 5.93 11.41 9.04
N THR A 162 5.36 10.21 8.99
CA THR A 162 6.13 8.96 8.93
C THR A 162 6.95 8.86 7.64
N GLU A 163 6.42 9.34 6.50
CA GLU A 163 7.16 9.43 5.24
C GLU A 163 8.35 10.40 5.33
N TYR A 164 8.17 11.54 5.98
CA TYR A 164 9.25 12.48 6.26
C TYR A 164 10.30 11.89 7.20
N GLU A 165 9.88 11.29 8.31
CA GLU A 165 10.77 10.66 9.29
C GLU A 165 11.59 9.52 8.69
N ALA A 166 11.00 8.69 7.81
CA ALA A 166 11.73 7.68 7.07
C ALA A 166 12.85 8.29 6.20
N GLY A 167 12.57 9.43 5.56
CA GLY A 167 13.57 10.23 4.84
C GLY A 167 14.64 10.81 5.76
N VAL A 168 14.25 11.36 6.90
CA VAL A 168 15.18 11.93 7.91
C VAL A 168 16.14 10.87 8.40
N ASP A 169 15.66 9.70 8.79
CA ASP A 169 16.49 8.65 9.36
C ASP A 169 17.43 8.05 8.31
N MET A 170 16.97 7.90 7.06
CA MET A 170 17.84 7.53 5.95
C MET A 170 18.91 8.60 5.67
N GLY A 171 18.56 9.89 5.70
CA GLY A 171 19.51 10.99 5.54
C GLY A 171 20.57 11.01 6.64
N LYS A 172 20.16 10.85 7.90
CA LYS A 172 21.06 10.77 9.06
C LYS A 172 22.01 9.59 8.95
N PHE A 173 21.53 8.43 8.54
CA PHE A 173 22.37 7.25 8.32
C PHE A 173 23.57 7.57 7.41
N PHE A 174 23.35 8.27 6.30
CA PHE A 174 24.44 8.65 5.40
C PHE A 174 25.29 9.81 5.93
N ALA A 175 24.69 10.78 6.62
CA ALA A 175 25.43 11.85 7.27
C ALA A 175 26.42 11.29 8.32
N ASP A 176 25.97 10.33 9.14
CA ASP A 176 26.77 9.64 10.15
C ASP A 176 27.85 8.75 9.52
N LYS A 177 27.56 8.16 8.35
CA LYS A 177 28.57 7.47 7.51
C LYS A 177 29.64 8.42 6.97
N GLY A 178 29.41 9.73 7.05
CA GLY A 178 30.40 10.76 6.77
C GLY A 178 30.58 11.08 5.27
N ILE A 179 29.58 10.77 4.44
CA ILE A 179 29.62 11.07 3.01
C ILE A 179 29.87 12.57 2.76
N LYS A 180 30.39 12.90 1.58
CA LYS A 180 30.66 14.28 1.13
C LYS A 180 29.86 14.63 -0.11
N THR A 181 29.46 13.62 -0.88
CA THR A 181 28.67 13.77 -2.09
C THR A 181 27.56 12.74 -2.14
N ALA A 182 26.39 13.13 -2.65
CA ALA A 182 25.27 12.22 -2.88
C ALA A 182 24.61 12.47 -4.24
N GLY A 183 24.17 11.39 -4.88
CA GLY A 183 23.11 11.46 -5.88
C GLY A 183 21.77 11.20 -5.19
N ILE A 184 20.70 11.89 -5.60
CA ILE A 184 19.35 11.66 -5.07
C ILE A 184 18.43 11.20 -6.20
N TYR A 185 17.63 10.16 -5.95
CA TYR A 185 16.46 9.83 -6.76
C TYR A 185 15.19 10.18 -5.99
N GLY A 186 14.44 11.17 -6.47
CA GLY A 186 13.21 11.66 -5.88
C GLY A 186 11.96 10.83 -6.21
N ALA A 187 12.10 9.68 -6.88
CA ALA A 187 10.99 8.87 -7.36
C ALA A 187 9.95 9.71 -8.13
N PHE A 188 8.68 9.72 -7.72
CA PHE A 188 7.57 10.31 -8.48
C PHE A 188 7.02 11.60 -7.83
N ILE A 189 7.80 12.67 -7.76
CA ILE A 189 7.30 14.01 -7.36
C ILE A 189 6.38 14.56 -8.48
N PRO A 190 5.23 15.20 -8.17
CA PRO A 190 4.81 15.73 -6.88
C PRO A 190 3.89 14.82 -6.05
N ASN A 191 4.00 13.50 -6.13
CA ASN A 191 3.32 12.64 -5.18
C ASN A 191 3.72 13.04 -3.74
N PRO A 192 2.76 13.33 -2.84
CA PRO A 192 3.04 13.79 -1.49
C PRO A 192 4.04 12.92 -0.74
N MET A 193 3.88 11.60 -0.79
CA MET A 193 4.79 10.64 -0.16
C MET A 193 6.26 10.90 -0.53
N HIS A 194 6.57 11.01 -1.83
CA HIS A 194 7.93 11.25 -2.29
C HIS A 194 8.45 12.64 -1.93
N VAL A 195 7.57 13.65 -1.92
CA VAL A 195 7.92 15.02 -1.50
C VAL A 195 8.37 15.03 -0.04
N TYR A 196 7.59 14.43 0.87
CA TYR A 196 7.93 14.37 2.29
C TYR A 196 9.19 13.54 2.53
N ARG A 197 9.36 12.39 1.87
CA ARG A 197 10.60 11.61 1.95
C ARG A 197 11.83 12.39 1.51
N VAL A 198 11.76 13.11 0.38
CA VAL A 198 12.89 13.92 -0.11
C VAL A 198 13.19 15.07 0.85
N ALA A 199 12.17 15.78 1.34
CA ALA A 199 12.35 16.82 2.36
C ALA A 199 13.03 16.25 3.61
N GLY A 200 12.61 15.06 4.04
CA GLY A 200 13.21 14.32 5.14
C GLY A 200 14.68 13.99 4.88
N VAL A 201 15.02 13.46 3.69
CA VAL A 201 16.41 13.18 3.31
C VAL A 201 17.27 14.42 3.39
N LEU A 202 16.82 15.56 2.85
CA LEU A 202 17.56 16.81 2.93
C LEU A 202 17.78 17.24 4.39
N SER A 203 16.75 17.15 5.22
CA SER A 203 16.83 17.43 6.66
C SER A 203 17.80 16.50 7.40
N GLY A 204 17.72 15.19 7.17
CA GLY A 204 18.60 14.18 7.75
C GLY A 204 20.07 14.33 7.34
N LEU A 205 20.32 14.80 6.12
CA LEU A 205 21.67 15.16 5.64
C LEU A 205 22.17 16.50 6.21
N GLY A 206 21.34 17.25 6.92
CA GLY A 206 21.67 18.59 7.42
C GLY A 206 21.72 19.66 6.32
N LEU A 207 20.92 19.49 5.26
CA LEU A 207 20.88 20.37 4.09
C LEU A 207 19.67 21.30 4.13
N ALA A 208 19.88 22.56 3.74
CA ALA A 208 18.81 23.52 3.51
C ALA A 208 18.39 23.51 2.03
N TYR A 209 17.10 23.73 1.78
CA TYR A 209 16.54 23.90 0.45
C TYR A 209 15.98 25.31 0.26
N ASP A 210 16.56 26.04 -0.71
CA ASP A 210 16.22 27.44 -1.01
C ASP A 210 16.27 28.30 0.27
N GLY A 211 17.32 28.11 1.06
CA GLY A 211 17.58 28.83 2.31
C GLY A 211 16.78 28.41 3.54
N SER A 212 15.95 27.37 3.47
CA SER A 212 15.16 26.89 4.62
C SER A 212 15.52 25.47 5.05
N THR A 213 15.41 25.22 6.35
CA THR A 213 15.52 23.89 7.00
C THR A 213 14.20 23.47 7.65
N GLU A 214 13.17 24.33 7.61
CA GLU A 214 11.88 24.06 8.24
C GLU A 214 11.05 23.15 7.32
N GLU A 215 10.51 22.06 7.87
CA GLU A 215 9.81 21.00 7.13
C GLU A 215 8.72 21.55 6.22
N ASP A 216 7.74 22.27 6.77
CA ASP A 216 6.60 22.83 6.04
C ASP A 216 7.04 23.74 4.87
N GLU A 217 8.09 24.53 5.07
CA GLU A 217 8.61 25.42 4.03
C GLU A 217 9.30 24.64 2.91
N VAL A 218 10.11 23.63 3.26
CA VAL A 218 10.80 22.79 2.28
C VAL A 218 9.78 21.98 1.48
N VAL A 219 8.86 21.30 2.16
CA VAL A 219 7.76 20.54 1.53
C VAL A 219 6.95 21.44 0.59
N GLY A 220 6.52 22.62 1.06
CA GLY A 220 5.76 23.58 0.25
C GLY A 220 6.51 24.04 -1.01
N LYS A 221 7.83 24.25 -0.90
CA LYS A 221 8.69 24.59 -2.05
C LYS A 221 8.82 23.42 -3.03
N LEU A 222 8.97 22.18 -2.56
CA LEU A 222 9.06 21.00 -3.42
C LEU A 222 7.78 20.78 -4.22
N PHE A 223 6.61 20.91 -3.57
CA PHE A 223 5.33 20.89 -4.27
C PHE A 223 5.22 22.00 -5.32
N ALA A 224 5.56 23.24 -4.96
CA ALA A 224 5.48 24.38 -5.87
C ALA A 224 6.40 24.24 -7.09
N ASN A 225 7.56 23.60 -6.92
CA ASN A 225 8.51 23.35 -8.00
C ASN A 225 8.20 22.07 -8.80
N GLN A 226 7.32 21.19 -8.30
CA GLN A 226 7.08 19.85 -8.84
C GLN A 226 8.38 19.04 -9.03
N GLY A 227 9.35 19.24 -8.13
CA GLY A 227 10.67 18.64 -8.22
C GLY A 227 11.68 19.29 -7.28
N VAL A 228 12.92 18.83 -7.37
CA VAL A 228 14.07 19.39 -6.64
C VAL A 228 14.99 20.12 -7.62
N ASP A 229 15.26 21.38 -7.34
CA ASP A 229 16.36 22.11 -7.99
C ASP A 229 17.63 21.95 -7.15
N ALA A 230 18.53 21.07 -7.59
CA ALA A 230 19.78 20.80 -6.88
C ALA A 230 20.66 22.05 -6.65
N SER A 231 20.49 23.11 -7.46
CA SER A 231 21.23 24.37 -7.27
C SER A 231 20.77 25.18 -6.06
N LYS A 232 19.57 24.89 -5.53
CA LYS A 232 18.99 25.51 -4.34
C LYS A 232 19.35 24.76 -3.05
N ILE A 233 20.02 23.61 -3.15
CA ILE A 233 20.46 22.85 -1.99
C ILE A 233 21.77 23.44 -1.46
N SER A 234 21.86 23.63 -0.15
CA SER A 234 23.07 24.15 0.50
C SER A 234 23.35 23.44 1.82
N GLY A 235 24.63 23.24 2.12
CA GLY A 235 25.11 22.54 3.31
C GLY A 235 26.47 21.89 3.08
N ASP A 236 26.91 21.06 4.02
CA ASP A 236 28.25 20.44 4.01
C ASP A 236 28.36 19.25 3.04
N ILE A 237 27.25 18.59 2.73
CA ILE A 237 27.17 17.48 1.77
C ILE A 237 26.71 18.03 0.41
N LYS A 238 27.47 17.72 -0.64
CA LYS A 238 27.17 18.20 -1.99
C LYS A 238 26.25 17.21 -2.72
N ILE A 239 25.07 17.66 -3.13
CA ILE A 239 24.22 16.89 -4.04
C ILE A 239 24.75 17.07 -5.47
N VAL A 240 25.28 16.00 -6.07
CA VAL A 240 25.95 16.04 -7.38
C VAL A 240 25.04 15.66 -8.53
N SER A 241 23.91 15.01 -8.25
CA SER A 241 22.87 14.68 -9.21
C SER A 241 21.52 14.54 -8.52
N TYR A 242 20.46 14.91 -9.22
CA TYR A 242 19.09 14.64 -8.82
C TYR A 242 18.34 14.04 -10.02
N LEU A 243 17.64 12.93 -9.80
CA LEU A 243 16.84 12.22 -10.79
C LEU A 243 15.39 12.13 -10.30
N GLN A 244 14.42 12.15 -11.20
CA GLN A 244 12.99 11.97 -10.88
C GLN A 244 12.24 11.33 -12.05
N GLY A 245 11.16 10.62 -11.74
CA GLY A 245 10.24 9.97 -12.67
C GLY A 245 10.83 8.73 -13.35
N TYR A 246 10.05 7.63 -13.37
CA TYR A 246 10.32 6.52 -14.28
C TYR A 246 9.71 6.81 -15.66
N GLY A 247 10.55 6.75 -16.70
CA GLY A 247 10.21 7.19 -18.07
C GLY A 247 10.72 8.59 -18.41
N ASP A 248 10.94 9.43 -17.40
CA ASP A 248 11.54 10.76 -17.53
C ASP A 248 13.06 10.72 -17.32
N THR A 249 13.55 9.82 -16.45
CA THR A 249 14.99 9.60 -16.27
C THR A 249 15.55 8.81 -17.46
N THR A 250 16.36 9.47 -18.27
CA THR A 250 17.07 8.87 -19.39
C THR A 250 18.28 8.07 -18.92
N THR A 251 18.70 7.10 -19.73
CA THR A 251 19.98 6.39 -19.52
C THR A 251 21.15 7.35 -19.42
N ASP A 252 21.11 8.48 -20.14
CA ASP A 252 22.15 9.50 -20.11
C ASP A 252 22.20 10.25 -18.77
N GLU A 253 21.05 10.58 -18.19
CA GLU A 253 20.98 11.21 -16.86
C GLU A 253 21.46 10.28 -15.76
N LEU A 254 21.08 9.00 -15.79
CA LEU A 254 21.62 7.99 -14.87
C LEU A 254 23.13 7.84 -15.04
N ASN A 255 23.63 7.76 -16.28
CA ASN A 255 25.05 7.69 -16.56
C ASN A 255 25.80 8.93 -16.06
N ALA A 256 25.21 10.12 -16.19
CA ALA A 256 25.78 11.36 -15.68
C ALA A 256 25.84 11.36 -14.15
N ALA A 257 24.79 10.87 -13.46
CA ALA A 257 24.77 10.68 -12.02
C ALA A 257 25.88 9.72 -11.56
N ILE A 258 26.05 8.60 -12.26
CA ILE A 258 27.13 7.62 -11.99
C ILE A 258 28.51 8.24 -12.24
N GLN A 259 28.68 8.98 -13.33
CA GLN A 259 29.96 9.64 -13.68
C GLN A 259 30.35 10.75 -12.70
N ALA A 260 29.37 11.38 -12.05
CA ALA A 260 29.62 12.32 -10.96
C ALA A 260 30.27 11.65 -9.74
N ALA A 261 30.28 10.30 -9.70
CA ALA A 261 30.91 9.46 -8.69
C ALA A 261 30.53 9.89 -7.25
N PRO A 262 29.22 9.92 -6.92
CA PRO A 262 28.79 10.23 -5.57
C PRO A 262 29.28 9.16 -4.58
N ASP A 263 29.48 9.54 -3.33
CA ASP A 263 29.81 8.59 -2.26
C ASP A 263 28.64 7.62 -1.99
N ALA A 264 27.40 8.09 -2.19
CA ALA A 264 26.18 7.27 -2.09
C ALA A 264 25.08 7.76 -3.05
N PHE A 265 24.22 6.84 -3.47
CA PHE A 265 23.01 7.14 -4.24
C PHE A 265 21.77 6.92 -3.37
N ILE A 266 21.12 8.01 -2.96
CA ILE A 266 20.02 7.99 -2.01
C ILE A 266 18.70 8.01 -2.77
N SER A 267 17.94 6.91 -2.71
CA SER A 267 16.62 6.82 -3.33
C SER A 267 15.52 6.84 -2.28
N VAL A 268 14.43 7.55 -2.59
CA VAL A 268 13.20 7.55 -1.80
C VAL A 268 12.10 6.65 -2.38
N GLY A 269 12.44 5.77 -3.33
CA GLY A 269 11.57 4.71 -3.83
C GLY A 269 12.06 4.03 -5.11
N MET A 270 11.88 2.71 -5.18
CA MET A 270 12.06 1.84 -6.36
C MET A 270 13.44 1.90 -7.07
N ALA A 271 14.51 2.33 -6.38
CA ALA A 271 15.85 2.28 -6.97
C ALA A 271 16.28 0.86 -7.28
N THR A 272 15.86 -0.12 -6.49
CA THR A 272 16.25 -1.51 -6.75
C THR A 272 15.74 -1.99 -8.10
N THR A 273 14.49 -1.63 -8.40
CA THR A 273 13.83 -1.97 -9.66
C THR A 273 14.49 -1.30 -10.86
N PHE A 274 14.92 -0.04 -10.72
CA PHE A 274 15.34 0.77 -11.87
C PHE A 274 16.84 0.87 -12.08
N PHE A 275 17.64 0.79 -11.01
CA PHE A 275 19.03 1.25 -11.04
C PHE A 275 20.05 0.24 -10.47
N THR A 276 19.61 -0.84 -9.81
CA THR A 276 20.52 -1.81 -9.15
C THR A 276 21.65 -2.27 -10.06
N GLN A 277 21.34 -2.67 -11.29
CA GLN A 277 22.37 -3.21 -12.19
C GLN A 277 23.48 -2.19 -12.47
N GLN A 278 23.11 -0.94 -12.78
CA GLN A 278 24.03 0.12 -13.13
C GLN A 278 24.81 0.61 -11.90
N LEU A 279 24.14 0.74 -10.75
CA LEU A 279 24.77 1.13 -9.49
C LEU A 279 25.76 0.06 -9.00
N ASN A 280 25.40 -1.23 -9.09
CA ASN A 280 26.28 -2.34 -8.75
C ASN A 280 27.49 -2.39 -9.68
N ALA A 281 27.29 -2.19 -10.99
CA ALA A 281 28.39 -2.13 -11.96
C ALA A 281 29.35 -0.97 -11.70
N ALA A 282 28.83 0.17 -11.24
CA ALA A 282 29.62 1.34 -10.84
C ALA A 282 30.25 1.19 -9.44
N GLY A 283 29.81 0.20 -8.66
CA GLY A 283 30.23 0.00 -7.27
C GLY A 283 29.68 1.03 -6.29
N ILE A 284 28.66 1.79 -6.68
CA ILE A 284 28.04 2.84 -5.86
C ILE A 284 27.04 2.20 -4.90
N GLU A 285 27.19 2.48 -3.61
CA GLU A 285 26.21 2.07 -2.60
C GLU A 285 24.94 2.92 -2.73
N PHE A 286 23.80 2.31 -2.47
CA PHE A 286 22.51 2.99 -2.56
C PHE A 286 21.57 2.61 -1.41
N SER A 287 20.51 3.40 -1.26
CA SER A 287 19.41 3.15 -0.32
C SER A 287 18.07 3.12 -1.03
N ASP A 288 17.02 2.67 -0.35
CA ASP A 288 15.66 2.79 -0.84
C ASP A 288 14.63 2.97 0.29
N ILE A 289 13.53 3.67 -0.01
CA ILE A 289 12.31 3.66 0.82
C ILE A 289 11.20 3.03 -0.02
N ASP A 290 10.94 1.75 0.21
CA ASP A 290 10.02 0.95 -0.60
C ASP A 290 9.42 -0.18 0.25
N SER A 291 9.86 -1.43 0.05
CA SER A 291 9.21 -2.61 0.59
C SER A 291 10.18 -3.79 0.78
N PHE A 292 9.86 -4.70 1.69
CA PHE A 292 10.60 -5.94 1.93
C PHE A 292 10.25 -6.96 0.86
N THR A 293 10.98 -6.91 -0.26
CA THR A 293 10.76 -7.78 -1.41
C THR A 293 11.98 -8.65 -1.69
N LYS A 294 11.80 -9.68 -2.51
CA LYS A 294 12.89 -10.58 -2.90
C LYS A 294 14.03 -9.82 -3.58
N SER A 295 13.72 -8.92 -4.51
CA SER A 295 14.74 -8.13 -5.22
C SER A 295 15.53 -7.23 -4.27
N ASN A 296 14.86 -6.60 -3.30
CA ASN A 296 15.54 -5.80 -2.27
C ASN A 296 16.44 -6.66 -1.36
N GLY A 297 16.00 -7.86 -0.98
CA GLY A 297 16.82 -8.81 -0.22
C GLY A 297 18.07 -9.28 -0.98
N GLU A 298 17.93 -9.54 -2.28
CA GLU A 298 19.07 -9.85 -3.16
C GLU A 298 20.06 -8.69 -3.23
N ALA A 299 19.56 -7.45 -3.39
CA ALA A 299 20.39 -6.26 -3.45
C ALA A 299 21.14 -5.96 -2.14
N ILE A 300 20.53 -6.25 -0.98
CA ILE A 300 21.18 -6.18 0.34
C ILE A 300 22.26 -7.26 0.45
N SER A 301 21.96 -8.49 0.04
CA SER A 301 22.90 -9.62 0.10
C SER A 301 24.13 -9.42 -0.79
N GLU A 302 23.95 -8.74 -1.93
CA GLU A 302 25.05 -8.30 -2.81
C GLU A 302 25.88 -7.14 -2.21
N GLY A 303 25.40 -6.54 -1.11
CA GLY A 303 26.13 -5.56 -0.29
C GLY A 303 26.13 -4.14 -0.85
N LYS A 304 25.20 -3.80 -1.74
CA LYS A 304 25.14 -2.47 -2.37
C LYS A 304 23.89 -1.68 -2.01
N LEU A 305 22.76 -2.33 -1.74
CA LEU A 305 21.66 -1.71 -0.99
C LEU A 305 22.03 -1.72 0.49
N VAL A 306 22.43 -0.56 1.03
CA VAL A 306 22.98 -0.44 2.40
C VAL A 306 21.98 0.10 3.43
N TYR A 307 20.81 0.53 2.96
CA TYR A 307 19.71 0.99 3.80
C TYR A 307 18.39 0.78 3.07
N LEU A 308 17.46 0.06 3.68
CA LEU A 308 16.09 -0.11 3.21
C LEU A 308 15.14 0.27 4.35
N ALA A 309 14.28 1.27 4.12
CA ALA A 309 13.05 1.42 4.88
C ALA A 309 11.92 0.79 4.06
N GLY A 310 11.28 -0.25 4.58
CA GLY A 310 10.35 -1.06 3.80
C GLY A 310 9.03 -1.33 4.51
N LYS A 311 7.94 -1.31 3.74
CA LYS A 311 6.68 -1.96 4.12
C LYS A 311 6.81 -3.47 3.93
N TYR A 312 6.06 -4.23 4.72
CA TYR A 312 5.94 -5.69 4.58
C TYR A 312 4.57 -6.04 3.96
N SER A 313 4.46 -7.21 3.33
CA SER A 313 3.30 -7.61 2.52
C SER A 313 1.99 -7.63 3.31
N SER A 314 2.02 -8.10 4.56
CA SER A 314 0.80 -8.15 5.39
C SER A 314 0.42 -6.79 6.00
N SER A 315 1.19 -5.73 5.79
CA SER A 315 0.89 -4.39 6.32
C SER A 315 -0.47 -3.85 5.91
N VAL A 316 -1.08 -4.37 4.84
CA VAL A 316 -2.45 -4.04 4.41
C VAL A 316 -3.55 -4.78 5.20
N GLY A 317 -3.18 -5.67 6.13
CA GLY A 317 -4.10 -6.44 6.99
C GLY A 317 -5.05 -5.61 7.84
N PRO A 318 -4.60 -4.53 8.52
CA PRO A 318 -5.48 -3.66 9.28
C PRO A 318 -6.58 -2.99 8.44
N ALA A 319 -6.29 -2.61 7.18
CA ALA A 319 -7.32 -2.06 6.28
C ALA A 319 -8.40 -3.11 5.95
N PHE A 320 -7.99 -4.38 5.78
CA PHE A 320 -8.94 -5.49 5.68
C PHE A 320 -9.75 -5.68 6.97
N ALA A 321 -9.12 -5.56 8.15
CA ALA A 321 -9.82 -5.66 9.43
C ALA A 321 -10.90 -4.58 9.57
N LEU A 322 -10.65 -3.34 9.16
CA LEU A 322 -11.67 -2.28 9.13
C LEU A 322 -12.88 -2.69 8.28
N VAL A 323 -12.63 -3.21 7.08
CA VAL A 323 -13.67 -3.71 6.17
C VAL A 323 -14.47 -4.84 6.82
N MET A 324 -13.81 -5.84 7.40
CA MET A 324 -14.49 -6.99 8.00
C MET A 324 -15.34 -6.61 9.21
N ASN A 325 -14.86 -5.71 10.06
CA ASN A 325 -15.66 -5.19 11.16
C ASN A 325 -16.92 -4.49 10.63
N ALA A 326 -16.79 -3.61 9.63
CA ALA A 326 -17.92 -2.90 9.04
C ALA A 326 -18.97 -3.85 8.42
N VAL A 327 -18.52 -4.84 7.64
CA VAL A 327 -19.40 -5.85 7.02
C VAL A 327 -20.12 -6.72 8.06
N ASN A 328 -19.50 -6.93 9.21
CA ASN A 328 -20.09 -7.63 10.35
C ASN A 328 -21.00 -6.75 11.22
N GLY A 329 -21.08 -5.45 10.93
CA GLY A 329 -21.95 -4.50 11.63
C GLY A 329 -21.28 -3.70 12.74
N ASN A 330 -19.95 -3.82 12.90
CA ASN A 330 -19.14 -2.99 13.79
C ASN A 330 -18.34 -1.97 12.95
N VAL A 331 -18.94 -0.81 12.62
CA VAL A 331 -18.18 0.25 11.93
C VAL A 331 -17.26 0.94 12.94
N ILE A 332 -15.96 0.68 12.83
CA ILE A 332 -14.95 1.27 13.73
C ILE A 332 -14.82 2.77 13.47
N ARG A 333 -14.85 3.55 14.55
CA ARG A 333 -14.70 5.00 14.55
C ARG A 333 -13.74 5.43 15.67
N ASP A 334 -13.12 6.60 15.51
CA ASP A 334 -12.34 7.25 16.58
C ASP A 334 -13.23 7.72 17.74
N ALA A 335 -12.63 8.32 18.76
CA ALA A 335 -13.34 8.79 19.95
C ALA A 335 -14.37 9.90 19.65
N GLU A 336 -14.15 10.65 18.57
CA GLU A 336 -15.00 11.72 18.06
C GLU A 336 -16.09 11.21 17.09
N GLY A 337 -16.06 9.93 16.71
CA GLY A 337 -17.02 9.31 15.80
C GLY A 337 -16.63 9.40 14.32
N ASN A 338 -15.39 9.72 13.99
CA ASN A 338 -14.89 9.81 12.62
C ASN A 338 -14.27 8.50 12.13
N ALA A 339 -14.07 8.40 10.81
CA ALA A 339 -13.23 7.40 10.15
C ALA A 339 -11.84 7.36 10.78
N VAL A 340 -11.23 6.18 10.81
CA VAL A 340 -9.92 6.04 11.47
C VAL A 340 -8.79 6.54 10.58
N SER A 341 -7.73 7.06 11.19
CA SER A 341 -6.46 7.36 10.53
C SER A 341 -5.35 6.76 11.37
N ILE A 342 -4.76 5.66 10.90
CA ILE A 342 -3.77 4.89 11.66
C ILE A 342 -2.45 4.89 10.89
N SER A 343 -1.42 5.52 11.48
CA SER A 343 -0.09 5.58 10.88
C SER A 343 0.65 4.25 11.08
N GLN A 344 1.23 3.73 10.01
CA GLN A 344 2.11 2.55 10.02
C GLN A 344 3.56 2.96 9.78
N ASN A 345 4.46 2.48 10.63
CA ASN A 345 5.89 2.73 10.48
C ASN A 345 6.53 1.77 9.47
N TYR A 346 7.69 2.19 8.96
CA TYR A 346 8.57 1.34 8.17
C TYR A 346 9.41 0.45 9.06
N GLN A 347 9.69 -0.77 8.60
CA GLN A 347 10.80 -1.56 9.13
C GLN A 347 12.10 -1.12 8.43
N VAL A 348 13.21 -1.12 9.15
CA VAL A 348 14.50 -0.66 8.61
C VAL A 348 15.52 -1.78 8.64
N ALA A 349 16.09 -2.11 7.48
CA ALA A 349 17.18 -3.05 7.34
C ALA A 349 18.43 -2.35 6.77
N THR A 350 19.57 -2.53 7.42
CA THR A 350 20.89 -2.02 6.98
C THR A 350 21.89 -3.14 6.72
N ASP A 351 21.48 -4.40 6.94
CA ASP A 351 22.24 -5.60 6.66
C ASP A 351 21.32 -6.79 6.34
N GLU A 352 21.91 -7.87 5.82
CA GLU A 352 21.21 -9.10 5.44
C GLU A 352 20.51 -9.75 6.64
N ALA A 353 21.11 -9.70 7.84
CA ALA A 353 20.55 -10.35 9.02
C ALA A 353 19.24 -9.70 9.46
N THR A 354 19.21 -8.38 9.50
CA THR A 354 18.02 -7.57 9.84
C THR A 354 16.97 -7.70 8.74
N PHE A 355 17.38 -7.71 7.47
CA PHE A 355 16.46 -7.96 6.36
C PHE A 355 15.77 -9.32 6.48
N ASP A 356 16.56 -10.37 6.71
CA ASP A 356 16.08 -11.74 6.84
C ASP A 356 15.13 -11.91 8.03
N GLU A 357 15.35 -11.20 9.13
CA GLU A 357 14.44 -11.19 10.28
C GLU A 357 13.05 -10.73 9.83
N PHE A 358 12.96 -9.55 9.21
CA PHE A 358 11.67 -9.01 8.77
C PHE A 358 11.04 -9.83 7.64
N PHE A 359 11.82 -10.21 6.63
CA PHE A 359 11.32 -10.96 5.48
C PHE A 359 10.86 -12.38 5.83
N LYS A 360 11.52 -13.06 6.79
CA LYS A 360 11.04 -14.37 7.28
C LYS A 360 9.80 -14.24 8.16
N THR A 361 9.65 -13.13 8.89
CA THR A 361 8.48 -12.91 9.75
C THR A 361 7.24 -12.46 8.99
N ASP A 362 7.38 -12.04 7.72
CA ASP A 362 6.27 -11.67 6.86
C ASP A 362 6.38 -12.27 5.46
N ASN A 363 5.82 -13.47 5.28
CA ASN A 363 5.69 -14.12 3.98
C ASN A 363 4.31 -14.76 3.81
N GLY A 364 4.01 -15.27 2.62
CA GLY A 364 2.72 -15.87 2.29
C GLY A 364 2.27 -16.98 3.24
N ASP A 365 3.21 -17.69 3.90
CA ASP A 365 2.89 -18.76 4.85
C ASP A 365 2.75 -18.25 6.30
N ASN A 366 3.53 -17.25 6.68
CA ASN A 366 3.55 -16.68 8.02
C ASN A 366 3.55 -15.14 7.96
N PRO A 367 2.41 -14.51 7.68
CA PRO A 367 2.33 -13.06 7.72
C PRO A 367 2.36 -12.53 9.16
N ILE A 368 2.89 -11.32 9.35
CA ILE A 368 2.84 -10.60 10.63
C ILE A 368 1.38 -10.42 11.08
N TYR A 369 0.51 -10.01 10.17
CA TYR A 369 -0.94 -10.01 10.35
C TYR A 369 -1.55 -11.36 9.94
N ASN A 370 -1.13 -12.44 10.59
CA ASN A 370 -1.79 -13.74 10.48
C ASN A 370 -3.21 -13.73 11.07
N LYS A 371 -3.94 -14.83 10.90
CA LYS A 371 -5.31 -14.97 11.42
C LYS A 371 -5.40 -14.70 12.93
N GLU A 372 -4.47 -15.22 13.73
CA GLU A 372 -4.48 -15.02 15.19
C GLU A 372 -4.35 -13.53 15.53
N THR A 373 -3.43 -12.83 14.88
CA THR A 373 -3.24 -11.38 15.01
C THR A 373 -4.47 -10.60 14.53
N LEU A 374 -5.03 -10.94 13.38
CA LEU A 374 -6.21 -10.25 12.82
C LEU A 374 -7.47 -10.48 13.67
N ASP A 375 -7.64 -11.67 14.23
CA ASP A 375 -8.78 -12.00 15.10
C ASP A 375 -8.79 -11.14 16.39
N THR A 376 -7.66 -10.56 16.81
CA THR A 376 -7.64 -9.61 17.93
C THR A 376 -8.22 -8.24 17.57
N ILE A 377 -8.32 -7.93 16.28
CA ILE A 377 -8.83 -6.66 15.73
C ILE A 377 -10.02 -6.84 14.79
N ILE A 378 -10.66 -8.02 14.79
CA ILE A 378 -11.92 -8.27 14.08
C ILE A 378 -12.93 -8.86 15.05
N GLY A 379 -14.00 -8.12 15.35
CA GLY A 379 -15.08 -8.58 16.23
C GLY A 379 -15.99 -7.47 16.75
N ASP A 380 -17.12 -7.87 17.32
CA ASP A 380 -18.21 -6.96 17.73
C ASP A 380 -17.82 -5.94 18.81
N SER A 381 -16.72 -6.17 19.54
CA SER A 381 -16.25 -5.29 20.62
C SER A 381 -14.93 -4.57 20.31
N VAL A 382 -14.40 -4.76 19.10
CA VAL A 382 -13.14 -4.12 18.68
C VAL A 382 -13.36 -2.61 18.57
N THR A 383 -12.37 -1.85 19.02
CA THR A 383 -12.36 -0.39 19.00
C THR A 383 -11.19 0.14 18.15
N CYS A 384 -11.21 1.44 17.82
CA CYS A 384 -10.08 2.09 17.14
C CYS A 384 -8.76 1.90 17.92
N ASP A 385 -8.79 2.05 19.24
CA ASP A 385 -7.63 1.87 20.12
C ASP A 385 -7.00 0.46 20.02
N ASP A 386 -7.81 -0.58 19.84
CA ASP A 386 -7.31 -1.95 19.71
C ASP A 386 -6.53 -2.12 18.40
N ILE A 387 -7.04 -1.54 17.31
CA ILE A 387 -6.37 -1.56 16.01
C ILE A 387 -5.09 -0.74 16.06
N THR A 388 -5.15 0.49 16.58
CA THR A 388 -4.00 1.39 16.70
C THR A 388 -2.89 0.76 17.53
N LYS A 389 -3.18 0.22 18.72
CA LYS A 389 -2.17 -0.44 19.56
C LYS A 389 -1.52 -1.62 18.88
N LEU A 390 -2.30 -2.43 18.15
CA LEU A 390 -1.74 -3.55 17.41
C LEU A 390 -0.82 -3.04 16.29
N VAL A 391 -1.26 -2.04 15.53
CA VAL A 391 -0.46 -1.45 14.45
C VAL A 391 0.84 -0.86 14.96
N GLU A 392 0.82 -0.07 16.04
CA GLU A 392 2.02 0.52 16.65
C GLU A 392 2.97 -0.53 17.25
N SER A 393 2.49 -1.74 17.53
CA SER A 393 3.31 -2.83 18.08
C SER A 393 4.06 -3.63 17.02
N LYS A 394 3.78 -3.40 15.74
CA LYS A 394 4.43 -4.04 14.59
C LYS A 394 5.43 -3.07 13.99
#